data_AF-M4C1Q1-F1
#
_entry.id   AF-M4C1Q1-F1
#
_cell.length_a   1.000
_cell.length_b   1.000
_cell.length_c   1.000
_cell.angle_alpha   90.00
_cell.angle_beta   90.00
_cell.angle_gamma   90.00
#
_symmetry.space_group_name_H-M   'P 1'
#
loop_
_entity.id
_entity.type
_entity.pdbx_description
1 polymer ?
#
loop_
_entity_poly.entity_id
_entity_poly.type
_entity_poly.pdbx_seq_one_letter_code
_entity_poly.pdbx_strand_id
1 'polypeptide(L)'
;MVVQPAQLLAYKAAVLPRTAPDLPPGVRAEIGRLFPDTAGEIDRAWRNRWVHNHEETTADQAKSERRQTLLRQLQAVAVREHRFNRDGDDCIFSG
;
A
#
# COMPACT_ATOMS: atom_id res chain seq x y z
N MET A 1 -15.62 14.70 1.82
CA MET A 1 -15.46 13.32 2.33
C MET A 1 -13.98 12.98 2.34
N VAL A 2 -13.39 12.69 3.50
CA VAL A 2 -12.00 12.22 3.61
C VAL A 2 -12.05 10.70 3.67
N VAL A 3 -11.63 10.02 2.59
CA VAL A 3 -11.50 8.56 2.58
C VAL A 3 -10.33 8.18 3.47
N GLN A 4 -10.59 7.37 4.49
CA GLN A 4 -9.53 6.94 5.39
C GLN A 4 -8.61 5.93 4.67
N PRO A 5 -7.28 5.95 4.90
CA PRO A 5 -6.34 5.02 4.27
C PRO A 5 -6.74 3.55 4.46
N ALA A 6 -7.25 3.21 5.64
CA ALA A 6 -7.75 1.87 5.96
C ALA A 6 -8.97 1.46 5.11
N GLN A 7 -9.83 2.40 4.73
CA GLN A 7 -10.98 2.13 3.85
C GLN A 7 -10.54 1.93 2.40
N LEU A 8 -9.54 2.68 1.94
CA LEU A 8 -8.94 2.49 0.63
C LEU A 8 -8.24 1.12 0.55
N LEU A 9 -7.58 0.69 1.63
CA LEU A 9 -6.94 -0.60 1.75
C LEU A 9 -7.97 -1.74 1.77
N ALA A 10 -9.02 -1.62 2.58
CA ALA A 10 -10.10 -2.60 2.63
C ALA A 10 -10.82 -2.73 1.28
N TYR A 11 -11.05 -1.61 0.59
CA TYR A 11 -11.60 -1.59 -0.76
C TYR A 11 -10.67 -2.29 -1.76
N LYS A 12 -9.38 -1.97 -1.78
CA LYS A 12 -8.41 -2.67 -2.64
C LYS A 12 -8.35 -4.17 -2.34
N ALA A 13 -8.35 -4.57 -1.07
CA ALA A 13 -8.33 -5.97 -0.66
C ALA A 13 -9.65 -6.71 -0.97
N ALA A 14 -10.76 -5.98 -1.11
CA ALA A 14 -12.06 -6.53 -1.50
C ALA A 14 -12.28 -6.54 -3.03
N VAL A 15 -11.64 -5.62 -3.76
CA VAL A 15 -11.78 -5.45 -5.22
C VAL A 15 -10.71 -6.20 -6.00
N LEU A 16 -9.51 -6.35 -5.46
CA LEU A 16 -8.47 -7.20 -6.05
C LEU A 16 -8.83 -8.66 -5.76
N PRO A 17 -9.04 -9.50 -6.77
CA PRO A 17 -9.35 -10.90 -6.56
C PRO A 17 -8.18 -11.54 -5.81
N ARG A 18 -8.42 -12.19 -4.66
CA ARG A 18 -7.38 -12.92 -3.89
C ARG A 18 -6.78 -14.13 -4.62
N THR A 19 -7.31 -14.45 -5.79
CA THR A 19 -6.89 -15.55 -6.66
C THR A 19 -6.25 -14.95 -7.89
N ALA A 20 -5.05 -15.41 -8.24
CA ALA A 20 -4.37 -14.99 -9.46
C ALA A 20 -5.31 -15.22 -10.66
N PRO A 21 -5.56 -14.19 -11.49
CA PRO A 21 -6.41 -14.35 -12.65
C PRO A 21 -5.75 -15.34 -13.62
N ASP A 22 -6.51 -16.35 -14.05
CA ASP A 22 -6.05 -17.23 -15.11
C ASP A 22 -5.76 -16.41 -16.38
N LEU A 23 -4.80 -16.90 -17.17
CA LEU A 23 -4.49 -16.28 -18.46
C LEU A 23 -5.74 -16.31 -19.36
N PRO A 24 -5.99 -15.24 -20.14
CA PRO A 24 -7.09 -15.23 -21.10
C PRO A 24 -7.04 -16.47 -22.01
N PRO A 25 -8.18 -17.10 -22.33
CA PRO A 25 -8.18 -18.36 -23.08
C PRO A 25 -7.43 -18.27 -24.42
N GLY A 26 -7.52 -17.13 -25.12
CA GLY A 26 -6.80 -16.89 -26.37
C GLY A 26 -5.28 -16.81 -26.16
N VAL A 27 -4.83 -16.14 -25.10
CA VAL A 27 -3.42 -16.02 -24.76
C VAL A 27 -2.87 -17.37 -24.32
N ARG A 28 -3.62 -18.13 -23.52
CA ARG A 28 -3.26 -19.49 -23.11
C ARG A 28 -3.16 -20.44 -24.30
N ALA A 29 -4.10 -20.37 -25.23
CA ALA A 29 -4.09 -21.17 -26.46
C ALA A 29 -2.90 -20.80 -27.36
N GLU A 30 -2.57 -19.51 -27.47
CA GLU A 30 -1.44 -19.04 -28.27
C GLU A 30 -0.10 -19.44 -27.65
N ILE A 31 0.04 -19.36 -26.32
CA ILE A 31 1.20 -19.87 -25.59
C ILE A 31 1.32 -21.39 -25.78
N GLY A 32 0.22 -22.14 -25.64
CA GLY A 32 0.21 -23.59 -25.89
C GLY A 32 0.59 -23.96 -27.32
N ARG A 33 0.27 -23.10 -28.30
CA ARG A 33 0.63 -23.30 -29.71
C ARG A 33 2.10 -22.98 -29.98
N LEU A 34 2.62 -21.88 -29.42
CA LEU A 34 3.98 -21.41 -29.66
C LEU A 34 5.02 -22.15 -28.81
N PHE A 35 4.62 -22.59 -27.62
CA PHE A 35 5.48 -23.19 -26.61
C PHE A 35 4.77 -24.37 -25.93
N PRO A 36 4.52 -25.47 -26.66
CA PRO A 36 3.74 -26.60 -26.14
C PRO A 36 4.37 -27.25 -24.91
N ASP A 37 5.70 -27.34 -24.85
CA ASP A 37 6.43 -27.99 -23.74
C ASP A 37 6.55 -27.11 -22.49
N THR A 38 6.48 -25.78 -22.62
CA THR A 38 6.67 -24.83 -21.50
C THR A 38 5.42 -24.04 -21.14
N ALA A 39 4.29 -24.24 -21.82
CA ALA A 39 3.03 -23.54 -21.56
C ALA A 39 2.56 -23.68 -20.10
N GLY A 40 2.75 -24.84 -19.49
CA GLY A 40 2.43 -25.07 -18.07
C GLY A 40 3.33 -24.27 -17.11
N GLU A 41 4.61 -24.11 -17.44
CA GLU A 41 5.55 -23.32 -16.65
C GLU A 41 5.27 -21.81 -16.79
N ILE A 42 4.91 -21.36 -17.99
CA ILE A 42 4.53 -19.96 -18.25
C ILE A 42 3.27 -19.59 -17.46
N ASP A 43 2.28 -20.47 -17.45
CA ASP A 43 1.04 -20.28 -16.68
C ASP A 43 1.29 -20.28 -15.16
N ARG A 44 2.20 -21.13 -14.68
CA ARG A 44 2.64 -21.13 -13.28
C ARG A 44 3.42 -19.86 -12.92
N ALA A 45 4.31 -19.40 -13.80
CA ALA A 45 5.10 -18.19 -13.61
C ALA A 45 4.20 -16.94 -13.57
N TRP A 46 3.16 -16.89 -14.40
CA TRP A 46 2.14 -15.85 -14.37
C TRP A 46 1.45 -15.76 -13.00
N ARG A 47 1.00 -16.90 -12.47
CA ARG A 47 0.36 -16.96 -11.14
C ARG A 47 1.31 -16.55 -10.02
N ASN A 48 2.55 -17.04 -10.05
CA ASN A 48 3.55 -16.69 -9.03
C ASN A 48 3.91 -15.20 -9.04
N ARG A 49 4.05 -14.59 -10.22
CA ARG A 49 4.32 -13.15 -10.35
C ARG A 49 3.17 -12.32 -9.78
N TRP A 50 1.93 -12.76 -10.00
CA TRP A 50 0.76 -12.06 -9.48
C TRP A 50 0.73 -12.08 -7.94
N VAL A 51 0.97 -13.25 -7.33
CA VAL A 51 1.04 -13.39 -5.87
C VAL A 51 2.15 -12.52 -5.29
N HIS A 52 3.34 -12.56 -5.89
CA HIS A 52 4.48 -11.78 -5.42
C HIS A 52 4.23 -10.27 -5.46
N ASN A 53 3.63 -9.75 -6.53
CA ASN A 53 3.28 -8.32 -6.62
C ASN A 53 2.23 -7.92 -5.57
N HIS A 54 1.28 -8.81 -5.27
CA HIS A 54 0.26 -8.56 -4.24
C HIS A 54 0.87 -8.53 -2.83
N GLU A 55 1.85 -9.38 -2.55
CA GLU A 55 2.58 -9.40 -1.28
C GLU A 55 3.49 -8.16 -1.13
N GLU A 56 4.20 -7.79 -2.19
CA GLU A 56 5.09 -6.61 -2.20
C GLU A 56 4.32 -5.31 -2.00
N THR A 57 3.18 -5.14 -2.68
CA THR A 57 2.30 -3.96 -2.47
C THR A 57 1.77 -3.87 -1.05
N THR A 58 1.53 -5.01 -0.37
CA THR A 58 1.08 -5.01 1.02
C THR A 58 2.20 -4.58 1.98
N ALA A 59 3.44 -5.01 1.72
CA ALA A 59 4.60 -4.67 2.54
C ALA A 59 5.03 -3.20 2.40
N ASP A 60 5.07 -2.67 1.18
CA ASP A 60 5.39 -1.25 0.94
C ASP A 60 4.31 -0.31 1.50
N GLN A 61 3.05 -0.74 1.45
CA GLN A 61 1.96 0.03 2.00
C GLN A 61 2.00 0.09 3.54
N ALA A 62 2.31 -1.02 4.22
CA ALA A 62 2.51 -1.03 5.68
C ALA A 62 3.67 -0.11 6.12
N LYS A 63 4.75 -0.07 5.33
CA LYS A 63 5.88 0.84 5.57
C LYS A 63 5.49 2.30 5.37
N SER A 64 4.65 2.59 4.38
CA SER A 64 4.11 3.93 4.12
C SER A 64 3.17 4.40 5.23
N GLU A 65 2.26 3.56 5.71
CA GLU A 65 1.35 3.86 6.83
C GLU A 65 2.12 4.13 8.13
N ARG A 66 3.19 3.38 8.39
CA ARG A 66 4.07 3.61 9.54
C ARG A 66 4.78 4.96 9.45
N ARG A 67 5.28 5.34 8.27
CA ARG A 67 5.89 6.66 8.04
C ARG A 67 4.87 7.78 8.22
N GLN A 68 3.66 7.62 7.68
CA GLN A 68 2.61 8.64 7.80
C GLN A 68 2.17 8.82 9.25
N THR A 69 2.08 7.73 10.02
CA THR A 69 1.78 7.77 11.46
C THR A 69 2.88 8.50 12.23
N LEU A 70 4.14 8.20 11.94
CA LEU A 70 5.27 8.88 12.58
C LEU A 70 5.27 10.38 12.29
N LEU A 71 5.01 10.79 11.05
CA LEU A 71 4.92 12.22 10.69
C LEU A 71 3.80 12.93 11.45
N ARG A 72 2.63 12.29 11.62
CA ARG A 72 1.53 12.85 12.44
C ARG A 72 1.93 13.01 13.90
N GLN A 73 2.64 12.04 14.46
CA GLN A 73 3.14 12.13 15.84
C GLN A 73 4.14 13.27 16.00
N LEU A 74 5.08 13.42 15.06
CA LEU A 74 6.05 14.52 15.06
C LEU A 74 5.37 15.88 14.92
N GLN A 75 4.36 16.01 14.05
CA GLN A 75 3.55 17.23 13.96
C GLN A 75 2.81 17.53 15.28
N ALA A 76 2.23 16.53 15.93
CA ALA A 76 1.54 16.71 17.21
C ALA A 76 2.48 17.08 18.36
N VAL A 77 3.73 16.61 18.33
CA VAL A 77 4.78 17.06 19.26
C VAL A 77 5.17 18.50 18.94
N ALA A 78 5.49 18.82 17.69
CA ALA A 78 5.87 20.18 17.29
C ALA A 78 4.79 21.22 17.60
N VAL A 79 3.51 20.89 17.43
CA VAL A 79 2.38 21.77 17.81
C VAL A 79 2.28 21.94 19.32
N ARG A 80 2.54 20.88 20.12
CA ARG A 80 2.57 20.98 21.59
C ARG A 80 3.73 21.84 22.06
N GLU A 81 4.93 21.64 21.52
CA GLU A 81 6.12 22.44 21.83
C GLU A 81 5.92 23.91 21.44
N HIS A 82 5.38 24.17 20.25
CA HIS A 82 5.10 25.55 19.82
C HIS A 82 4.03 26.22 20.71
N ARG A 83 3.00 25.49 21.14
CA ARG A 83 2.00 26.02 22.08
C ARG A 83 2.62 26.32 23.44
N PHE A 84 3.45 25.40 23.94
CA PHE A 84 4.16 25.56 25.21
C PHE A 84 5.11 26.77 25.20
N ASN A 85 5.85 27.00 24.11
CA ASN A 85 6.71 28.19 23.98
C ASN A 85 5.91 29.50 23.89
N ARG A 86 4.75 29.50 23.21
CA ARG A 86 3.91 30.70 23.08
C ARG A 86 3.28 31.11 24.42
N ASP A 87 2.84 30.13 25.20
CA ASP A 87 2.30 30.36 26.55
C ASP A 87 3.40 30.83 27.54
N GLY A 88 4.68 30.55 27.25
CA GLY A 88 5.84 31.01 28.03
C GLY A 88 6.25 32.47 27.74
N ASP A 89 6.15 32.93 26.49
CA ASP A 89 6.50 34.31 26.09
C ASP A 89 5.46 35.34 26.56
N ASP A 90 4.17 34.97 26.61
CA ASP A 90 3.09 35.85 27.12
C ASP A 90 3.26 36.16 28.63
N CYS A 91 4.05 35.37 29.37
CA CYS A 91 4.34 35.58 30.79
C CYS A 91 5.51 36.56 31.05
N ILE A 92 6.30 36.93 30.04
CA ILE A 92 7.54 37.73 30.23
C ILE A 92 7.33 39.24 29.94
N PHE A 93 6.23 39.63 29.28
CA PHE A 93 5.98 41.04 28.89
C PHE A 93 4.97 41.80 29.78
N SER A 94 4.55 41.23 30.92
CA SER A 94 3.74 41.93 31.93
C SER A 94 4.56 42.11 33.22
N GLY A 95 5.59 42.95 33.17
CA GLY A 95 6.43 43.33 34.31
C GLY A 95 7.05 44.69 34.10
#